data_AF-A0A357FYE9-F1
#
_entry.id   AF-A0A357FYE9-F1
#
_cell.length_a   1.000
_cell.length_b   1.000
_cell.length_c   1.000
_cell.angle_alpha   90.00
_cell.angle_beta   90.00
_cell.angle_gamma   90.00
#
_symmetry.space_group_name_H-M   'P 1'
#
loop_
_entity.id
_entity.type
_entity.pdbx_description
1 polymer ?
#
loop_
_entity_poly.entity_id
_entity_poly.type
_entity_poly.pdbx_seq_one_letter_code
_entity_poly.pdbx_strand_id
1 'polypeptide(L)'
;MNTYRSFAKTLQSLLGDDQAVKLTVEGYMPLSVERIGTSGEGHPLVAIAHTGLQNGDVMFDPEMVFRIIDWDGAQLAEPVSFRNDYVGLNQEVYRYDDQGKATHVDARLKAELKCFGRMWFRNLKAQGFLSPQATRQRLSTS
;
A
#
# COMPACT_ATOMS: atom_id res chain seq x y z
N MET A 1 -9.01 -5.46 14.33
CA MET A 1 -8.15 -4.30 14.67
C MET A 1 -6.65 -4.60 14.60
N ASN A 2 -6.12 -5.64 15.23
CA ASN A 2 -4.67 -5.89 15.30
C ASN A 2 -3.95 -5.90 13.94
N THR A 3 -4.58 -6.46 12.89
CA THR A 3 -4.00 -6.50 11.55
C THR A 3 -3.82 -5.11 10.93
N TYR A 4 -4.84 -4.25 10.98
CA TYR A 4 -4.74 -2.88 10.43
C TYR A 4 -3.72 -2.02 11.19
N ARG A 5 -3.61 -2.21 12.50
CA ARG A 5 -2.54 -1.58 13.30
C ARG A 5 -1.16 -2.08 12.87
N SER A 6 -1.02 -3.37 12.57
CA SER A 6 0.25 -3.93 12.07
C SER A 6 0.62 -3.34 10.71
N PHE A 7 -0.33 -3.21 9.80
CA PHE A 7 -0.10 -2.58 8.50
C PHE A 7 0.37 -1.14 8.67
N ALA A 8 -0.32 -0.35 9.51
CA ALA A 8 0.05 1.04 9.78
C ALA A 8 1.48 1.15 10.30
N LYS A 9 1.85 0.33 11.30
CA LYS A 9 3.22 0.30 11.84
C LYS A 9 4.26 -0.04 10.79
N THR A 10 3.98 -1.03 9.94
CA THR A 10 4.90 -1.39 8.85
C THR A 10 5.04 -0.24 7.85
N LEU A 11 3.93 0.31 7.36
CA LEU A 11 3.97 1.41 6.40
C LEU A 11 4.69 2.65 6.96
N GLN A 12 4.45 3.00 8.23
CA GLN A 12 5.18 4.07 8.91
C GLN A 12 6.67 3.77 9.05
N SER A 13 7.04 2.53 9.38
CA SER A 13 8.45 2.13 9.45
C SER A 13 9.14 2.17 8.08
N LEU A 14 8.42 1.86 7.00
CA LEU A 14 8.95 1.91 5.65
C LEU A 14 9.06 3.36 5.18
N LEU A 15 8.08 4.22 5.42
CA LEU A 15 8.11 5.62 4.97
C LEU A 15 8.98 6.51 5.85
N GLY A 16 8.94 6.39 7.17
CA GLY A 16 9.44 7.43 8.07
C GLY A 16 8.83 8.78 7.70
N ASP A 17 9.69 9.80 7.60
CA ASP A 17 9.33 11.17 7.20
C ASP A 17 9.34 11.38 5.68
N ASP A 18 9.71 10.37 4.89
CA ASP A 18 9.79 10.48 3.44
C ASP A 18 8.38 10.45 2.81
N GLN A 19 8.22 11.17 1.69
CA GLN A 19 6.99 11.09 0.87
C GLN A 19 6.92 9.79 0.08
N ALA A 20 8.06 9.39 -0.50
CA ALA A 20 8.16 8.20 -1.32
C ALA A 20 9.54 7.54 -1.15
N VAL A 21 9.54 6.21 -1.08
CA VAL A 21 10.75 5.40 -0.97
C VAL A 21 10.69 4.21 -1.90
N LYS A 22 11.85 3.88 -2.47
CA LYS A 22 12.07 2.65 -3.20
C LYS A 22 13.02 1.76 -2.41
N LEU A 23 12.62 0.51 -2.20
CA LEU A 23 13.39 -0.50 -1.52
C LEU A 23 13.79 -1.57 -2.52
N THR A 24 15.07 -1.94 -2.52
CA THR A 24 15.60 -2.99 -3.39
C THR A 24 16.21 -4.08 -2.53
N VAL A 25 15.80 -5.32 -2.79
CA VAL A 25 16.45 -6.53 -2.27
C VAL A 25 16.82 -7.39 -3.47
N GLU A 26 18.05 -7.91 -3.48
CA GLU A 26 18.54 -8.77 -4.55
C GLU A 26 17.62 -9.99 -4.76
N GLY A 27 17.32 -10.29 -6.03
CA GLY A 27 16.45 -11.40 -6.41
C GLY A 27 14.94 -11.11 -6.36
N TYR A 28 14.53 -9.90 -5.94
CA TYR A 28 13.11 -9.50 -5.91
C TYR A 28 12.86 -8.22 -6.70
N MET A 29 11.60 -8.03 -7.15
CA MET A 29 11.18 -6.77 -7.73
C MET A 29 11.25 -5.64 -6.69
N PRO A 30 11.72 -4.44 -7.06
CA PRO A 30 11.74 -3.31 -6.14
C PRO A 30 10.37 -2.99 -5.58
N LEU A 31 10.35 -2.62 -4.30
CA LEU A 31 9.15 -2.24 -3.57
C LEU A 31 9.10 -0.71 -3.45
N SER A 32 8.09 -0.08 -4.05
CA SER A 32 7.77 1.33 -3.84
C SER A 32 6.79 1.47 -2.68
N VAL A 33 6.97 2.49 -1.84
CA VAL A 33 6.02 2.91 -0.81
C VAL A 33 5.89 4.42 -0.87
N GLU A 34 4.66 4.92 -1.02
CA GLU A 34 4.41 6.34 -1.32
C GLU A 34 3.15 6.85 -0.61
N ARG A 35 3.20 8.12 -0.16
CA ARG A 35 2.03 8.87 0.28
C ARG A 35 1.38 9.50 -0.96
N ILE A 36 0.21 9.01 -1.36
CA ILE A 36 -0.44 9.38 -2.63
C ILE A 36 -1.54 10.44 -2.47
N GLY A 37 -1.51 11.19 -1.36
CA GLY A 37 -2.49 12.22 -1.03
C GLY A 37 -3.50 11.77 0.04
N THR A 38 -4.74 12.21 -0.10
CA THR A 38 -5.82 12.01 0.88
C THR A 38 -7.10 11.55 0.19
N SER A 39 -7.84 10.66 0.85
CA SER A 39 -9.19 10.27 0.41
C SER A 39 -10.17 11.45 0.44
N GLY A 40 -11.34 11.31 -0.18
CA GLY A 40 -12.40 12.33 -0.14
C GLY A 40 -12.88 12.70 1.28
N GLU A 41 -12.66 11.81 2.25
CA GLU A 41 -12.94 12.04 3.67
C GLU A 41 -11.76 12.68 4.44
N GLY A 42 -10.69 13.07 3.74
CA GLY A 42 -9.52 13.73 4.34
C GLY A 42 -8.48 12.79 4.96
N HIS A 43 -8.70 11.48 4.93
CA HIS A 43 -7.74 10.51 5.48
C HIS A 43 -6.52 10.32 4.55
N PRO A 44 -5.27 10.31 5.06
CA PRO A 44 -4.08 10.02 4.26
C PRO A 44 -4.14 8.66 3.56
N LEU A 45 -3.60 8.61 2.34
CA LEU A 45 -3.48 7.41 1.53
C LEU A 45 -2.01 7.03 1.35
N VAL A 46 -1.72 5.74 1.52
CA VAL A 46 -0.38 5.18 1.30
C VAL A 46 -0.48 4.03 0.31
N ALA A 47 0.23 4.14 -0.81
CA ALA A 47 0.42 3.06 -1.77
C ALA A 47 1.68 2.26 -1.41
N ILE A 48 1.62 0.95 -1.62
CA ILE A 48 2.77 0.05 -1.57
C ILE A 48 2.69 -0.90 -2.76
N ALA A 49 3.76 -1.00 -3.54
CA ALA A 49 3.74 -1.77 -4.78
C ALA A 49 5.08 -2.42 -5.10
N HIS A 50 5.08 -3.66 -5.58
CA HIS A 50 6.22 -4.11 -6.39
C HIS A 50 6.11 -3.51 -7.78
N THR A 51 7.24 -3.02 -8.31
CA THR A 51 7.31 -2.36 -9.61
C THR A 51 8.22 -3.15 -10.55
N GLY A 52 7.67 -3.54 -11.69
CA GLY A 52 8.39 -4.11 -12.83
C GLY A 52 8.38 -3.16 -14.03
N LEU A 53 9.17 -3.50 -15.06
CA LEU A 53 9.12 -2.82 -16.36
C LEU A 53 8.62 -3.80 -17.41
N GLN A 54 7.68 -3.37 -18.24
CA GLN A 54 7.23 -4.09 -19.42
C GLN A 54 7.21 -3.12 -20.60
N ASN A 55 8.04 -3.39 -21.61
CA ASN A 55 8.19 -2.53 -22.79
C ASN A 55 8.53 -1.05 -22.45
N GLY A 56 9.13 -0.79 -21.29
CA GLY A 56 9.45 0.56 -20.82
C GLY A 56 8.40 1.18 -19.90
N ASP A 57 7.21 0.59 -19.80
CA ASP A 57 6.16 1.03 -18.89
C ASP A 57 6.33 0.40 -17.50
N VAL A 58 6.04 1.18 -16.45
CA VAL A 58 6.02 0.68 -15.07
C VAL A 58 4.76 -0.14 -14.85
N MET A 59 4.94 -1.37 -14.36
CA MET A 59 3.87 -2.33 -14.07
C MET A 59 3.86 -2.68 -12.57
N PHE A 60 2.67 -2.79 -11.98
CA PHE A 60 2.50 -3.13 -10.57
C PHE A 60 2.19 -4.63 -10.35
N ASP A 61 2.90 -5.30 -9.43
CA ASP A 61 2.68 -6.72 -9.07
C ASP A 61 2.90 -7.09 -7.59
N PRO A 62 1.92 -6.84 -6.71
CA PRO A 62 0.79 -5.95 -6.90
C PRO A 62 1.07 -4.56 -6.31
N GLU A 63 0.14 -3.63 -6.53
CA GLU A 63 -0.06 -2.42 -5.73
C GLU A 63 -1.24 -2.63 -4.75
N MET A 64 -1.07 -2.17 -3.51
CA MET A 64 -2.16 -1.97 -2.57
C MET A 64 -2.16 -0.53 -2.07
N VAL A 65 -3.33 0.08 -1.99
CA VAL A 65 -3.51 1.37 -1.32
C VAL A 65 -4.18 1.17 0.03
N PHE A 66 -3.68 1.87 1.04
CA PHE A 66 -4.20 1.88 2.39
C PHE A 66 -4.64 3.28 2.78
N ARG A 67 -5.82 3.38 3.39
CA ARG A 67 -6.30 4.56 4.08
C ARG A 67 -5.89 4.53 5.55
N ILE A 68 -5.27 5.62 6.01
CA ILE A 68 -4.78 5.76 7.38
C ILE A 68 -5.83 6.47 8.22
N ILE A 69 -6.31 5.82 9.28
CA ILE A 69 -7.36 6.32 10.16
C ILE A 69 -6.86 6.32 11.60
N ASP A 70 -7.09 7.41 12.33
CA ASP A 70 -6.89 7.46 13.77
C ASP A 70 -8.11 6.87 14.50
N TRP A 71 -7.86 5.86 15.32
CA TRP A 71 -8.89 5.19 16.11
C TRP A 71 -8.32 4.80 17.47
N ASP A 72 -8.95 5.29 18.54
CA ASP A 72 -8.59 4.94 19.93
C ASP A 72 -7.08 5.15 20.22
N GLY A 73 -6.61 6.36 19.92
CA GLY A 73 -5.22 6.77 20.13
C GLY A 73 -4.20 6.06 19.23
N ALA A 74 -4.63 5.47 18.12
CA ALA A 74 -3.75 4.71 17.24
C ALA A 74 -4.11 4.78 15.76
N GLN A 75 -3.07 4.68 14.92
CA GLN A 75 -3.24 4.57 13.49
C GLN A 75 -3.56 3.15 13.05
N LEU A 76 -4.57 3.06 12.18
CA LEU A 76 -4.99 1.86 11.46
C LEU A 76 -4.81 2.11 9.96
N ALA A 77 -4.25 1.13 9.25
CA ALA A 77 -4.16 1.15 7.80
C ALA A 77 -5.15 0.14 7.22
N GLU A 78 -6.17 0.66 6.56
CA GLU A 78 -7.25 -0.11 5.97
C GLU A 78 -7.07 -0.22 4.45
N PRO A 79 -7.09 -1.43 3.85
CA PRO A 79 -6.93 -1.56 2.40
C PRO A 79 -8.15 -0.95 1.69
N VAL A 80 -7.89 -0.14 0.66
CA VAL A 80 -8.92 0.53 -0.14
C VAL A 80 -8.89 0.16 -1.62
N SER A 81 -7.74 -0.28 -2.14
CA SER A 81 -7.64 -0.82 -3.48
C SER A 81 -6.54 -1.87 -3.63
N PHE A 82 -6.63 -2.64 -4.71
CA PHE A 82 -5.64 -3.60 -5.17
C PHE A 82 -5.53 -3.52 -6.68
N ARG A 83 -4.30 -3.48 -7.20
CA ARG A 83 -4.02 -3.48 -8.63
C ARG A 83 -2.90 -4.46 -8.97
N ASN A 84 -3.07 -5.21 -10.05
CA ASN A 84 -2.02 -6.02 -10.66
C ASN A 84 -2.13 -5.91 -12.18
N ASP A 85 -1.10 -5.30 -12.79
CA ASP A 85 -1.12 -4.97 -14.20
C ASP A 85 -0.88 -6.18 -15.11
N TYR A 86 -0.10 -7.16 -14.66
CA TYR A 86 0.22 -8.36 -15.45
C TYR A 86 -0.99 -9.27 -15.68
N VAL A 87 -2.00 -9.18 -14.83
CA VAL A 87 -3.26 -9.95 -14.95
C VAL A 87 -4.47 -9.05 -15.21
N GLY A 88 -4.26 -7.75 -15.43
CA GLY A 88 -5.32 -6.78 -15.74
C GLY A 88 -6.37 -6.62 -14.63
N LEU A 89 -5.98 -6.79 -13.36
CA LEU A 89 -6.90 -6.72 -12.22
C LEU A 89 -6.78 -5.37 -11.51
N ASN A 90 -7.90 -4.65 -11.40
CA ASN A 90 -8.04 -3.47 -10.56
C ASN A 90 -9.32 -3.58 -9.72
N GLN A 91 -9.22 -3.39 -8.41
CA GLN A 91 -10.31 -3.54 -7.46
C GLN A 91 -10.32 -2.39 -6.46
N GLU A 92 -11.50 -1.81 -6.24
CA GLU A 92 -11.72 -0.73 -5.28
C GLU A 92 -12.76 -1.13 -4.25
N VAL A 93 -12.44 -0.96 -2.97
CA VAL A 93 -13.33 -1.30 -1.85
C VAL A 93 -14.49 -0.32 -1.72
N TYR A 94 -14.24 0.94 -2.06
CA TYR A 94 -15.20 2.03 -1.91
C TYR A 94 -15.60 2.56 -3.27
N ARG A 95 -16.89 2.89 -3.41
CA ARG A 95 -17.36 3.76 -4.50
C ARG A 95 -17.68 5.12 -3.91
N TYR A 96 -17.33 6.16 -4.64
CA TYR A 96 -17.56 7.54 -4.26
C TYR A 96 -18.57 8.18 -5.20
N ASP A 97 -19.35 9.14 -4.71
CA ASP A 97 -20.13 10.02 -5.58
C ASP A 97 -19.26 11.16 -6.15
N ASP A 98 -19.86 12.01 -7.00
CA ASP A 98 -19.20 13.15 -7.63
C ASP A 98 -18.66 14.18 -6.62
N GLN A 99 -19.10 14.12 -5.36
CA GLN A 99 -18.63 14.97 -4.26
C GLN A 99 -17.51 14.30 -3.45
N GLY A 100 -17.07 13.10 -3.82
CA GLY A 100 -16.02 12.36 -3.14
C GLY A 100 -16.48 11.67 -1.87
N LYS A 101 -17.79 11.55 -1.63
CA LYS A 101 -18.34 10.86 -0.46
C LYS A 101 -18.53 9.38 -0.75
N ALA A 102 -18.10 8.52 0.18
CA ALA A 102 -18.28 7.08 0.04
C ALA A 102 -19.78 6.72 0.06
N THR A 103 -20.25 6.10 -1.01
CA THR A 103 -21.66 5.68 -1.18
C THR A 103 -21.85 4.18 -1.00
N HIS A 104 -20.80 3.40 -1.20
CA HIS A 104 -20.83 1.95 -1.08
C HIS A 104 -19.51 1.40 -0.56
N VAL A 105 -19.60 0.30 0.20
CA VAL A 105 -18.44 -0.46 0.67
C VAL A 105 -18.62 -1.94 0.30
N ASP A 106 -17.67 -2.49 -0.44
CA ASP A 106 -17.58 -3.93 -0.66
C ASP A 106 -16.89 -4.58 0.55
N ALA A 107 -17.71 -4.97 1.54
CA ALA A 107 -17.22 -5.58 2.78
C ALA A 107 -16.50 -6.92 2.54
N ARG A 108 -16.87 -7.65 1.49
CA ARG A 108 -16.23 -8.92 1.13
C ARG A 108 -14.83 -8.67 0.60
N LEU A 109 -14.70 -7.81 -0.41
CA LEU A 109 -13.42 -7.43 -0.99
C LEU A 109 -12.49 -6.85 0.08
N LYS A 110 -12.99 -5.98 0.96
CA LYS A 110 -12.22 -5.44 2.09
C LYS A 110 -11.64 -6.53 2.99
N ALA A 111 -12.41 -7.59 3.25
CA ALA A 111 -11.94 -8.73 4.04
C ALA A 111 -10.91 -9.57 3.28
N GLU A 112 -11.11 -9.78 1.98
CA GLU A 112 -10.17 -10.49 1.09
C GLU A 112 -8.83 -9.74 1.00
N LEU A 113 -8.85 -8.43 0.74
CA LEU A 113 -7.64 -7.60 0.68
C LEU A 113 -6.91 -7.53 2.02
N LYS A 114 -7.64 -7.52 3.14
CA LYS A 114 -7.03 -7.64 4.48
C LYS A 114 -6.29 -8.97 4.64
N CYS A 115 -6.89 -10.07 4.19
CA CYS A 115 -6.27 -11.39 4.25
C CYS A 115 -5.03 -11.47 3.35
N PHE A 116 -5.13 -10.96 2.12
CA PHE A 116 -4.03 -10.85 1.18
C PHE A 116 -2.88 -10.01 1.77
N GLY A 117 -3.15 -8.78 2.19
CA GLY A 117 -2.13 -7.88 2.76
C GLY A 117 -1.43 -8.49 3.97
N ARG A 118 -2.14 -9.27 4.80
CA ARG A 118 -1.51 -9.96 5.95
C ARG A 118 -0.52 -11.03 5.51
N MET A 119 -0.87 -11.80 4.47
CA MET A 119 0.05 -12.77 3.88
C MET A 119 1.22 -12.06 3.19
N TRP A 120 0.95 -11.04 2.39
CA TRP A 120 1.95 -10.34 1.63
C TRP A 120 2.96 -9.59 2.52
N PHE A 121 2.53 -8.89 3.56
CA PHE A 121 3.45 -8.22 4.50
C PHE A 121 4.36 -9.21 5.24
N ARG A 122 3.89 -10.45 5.49
CA ARG A 122 4.75 -11.52 6.02
C ARG A 122 5.79 -11.94 4.99
N ASN A 123 5.43 -12.03 3.71
CA ASN A 123 6.36 -12.32 2.63
C ASN A 123 7.39 -11.20 2.47
N LEU A 124 6.98 -9.92 2.46
CA LEU A 124 7.91 -8.78 2.41
C LEU A 124 8.94 -8.84 3.53
N LYS A 125 8.51 -9.24 4.74
CA LYS A 125 9.42 -9.44 5.87
C LYS A 125 10.39 -10.60 5.62
N ALA A 126 9.89 -11.75 5.17
CA ALA A 126 10.70 -12.93 4.88
C ALA A 126 11.70 -12.71 3.73
N GLN A 127 11.32 -11.88 2.75
CA GLN A 127 12.15 -11.48 1.61
C GLN A 127 13.20 -10.43 1.98
N GLY A 128 13.16 -9.86 3.19
CA GLY A 128 14.17 -8.92 3.67
C GLY A 128 13.84 -7.43 3.47
N PHE A 129 12.67 -7.07 2.94
CA PHE A 129 12.29 -5.66 2.74
C PHE A 129 12.14 -4.86 4.05
N LEU A 130 11.90 -5.54 5.17
CA LEU A 130 11.79 -4.93 6.51
C LEU A 130 13.06 -5.12 7.35
N SER A 131 14.21 -5.25 6.69
CA SER A 131 15.50 -5.53 7.33
C SER A 131 16.59 -4.57 6.83
N PRO A 132 17.75 -4.51 7.51
CA PRO A 132 18.90 -3.76 7.01
C PRO A 132 19.47 -4.26 5.66
N GLN A 133 19.05 -5.43 5.17
CA GLN A 133 19.49 -5.93 3.86
C GLN A 133 18.86 -5.16 2.69
N ALA A 134 17.72 -4.50 2.91
CA ALA A 134 17.08 -3.71 1.87
C ALA A 134 17.82 -2.39 1.63
N THR A 135 18.22 -2.14 0.39
CA THR A 135 18.75 -0.83 -0.01
C THR A 135 17.60 0.14 -0.17
N ARG A 136 17.64 1.26 0.57
CA ARG A 136 16.61 2.29 0.56
C ARG A 136 17.06 3.50 -0.26
N GLN A 137 16.23 3.89 -1.21
CA GLN A 137 16.36 5.13 -1.98
C GLN A 137 15.15 6.03 -1.69
N ARG A 138 15.41 7.30 -1.32
CA ARG A 138 14.36 8.32 -1.24
C ARG A 138 14.04 8.80 -2.64
N LEU A 139 12.76 8.88 -2.97
CA LEU A 139 12.31 9.48 -4.21
C LEU A 139 11.93 10.92 -3.89
N SER A 140 12.83 11.86 -4.19
CA SER A 140 12.51 13.29 -4.10
C SER A 140 11.51 13.63 -5.20
N THR A 141 10.34 14.12 -4.82
CA THR A 141 9.49 14.89 -5.72
C THR A 141 10.29 16.14 -6.09
N SER A 142 10.71 16.22 -7.35
CA SER A 142 11.40 17.40 -7.90
C SER A 142 10.47 18.62 -7.92
#